data_AF-D6M5S2-F1
#
_entry.id   AF-D6M5S2-F1
#
_cell.length_a   1.000
_cell.length_b   1.000
_cell.length_c   1.000
_cell.angle_alpha   90.00
_cell.angle_beta   90.00
_cell.angle_gamma   90.00
#
_symmetry.space_group_name_H-M   'P 1'
#
loop_
_entity.id
_entity.type
_entity.pdbx_description
1 polymer ?
#
loop_
_entity_poly.entity_id
_entity_poly.type
_entity_poly.pdbx_seq_one_letter_code
_entity_poly.pdbx_strand_id
1 'polypeptide(L)' 'MRRRYAVPGAWDRFERELDRSPPCLFVDDSAGTPYALAGYPRLRALLAHDYRQVAVVDGARLYRRERC' A
#
# COMPACT_ATOMS: atom_id res chain seq x y z
N MET A 1 -6.97 -7.07 -8.45
CA MET A 1 -5.93 -8.06 -8.06
C MET A 1 -6.59 -9.28 -7.44
N ARG A 2 -6.28 -10.51 -7.90
CA ARG A 2 -6.77 -11.73 -7.24
C ARG A 2 -5.58 -12.48 -6.64
N ARG A 3 -5.54 -12.57 -5.30
CA ARG A 3 -4.60 -13.44 -4.57
C ARG A 3 -5.38 -14.56 -3.92
N ARG A 4 -4.77 -15.74 -3.80
CA ARG A 4 -5.37 -16.98 -3.27
C ARG A 4 -6.07 -16.81 -1.92
N TYR A 5 -5.59 -15.88 -1.09
CA TYR A 5 -6.08 -15.63 0.26
C TYR A 5 -6.83 -14.30 0.40
N ALA A 6 -7.04 -13.57 -0.69
CA ALA A 6 -7.79 -12.33 -0.62
C ALA A 6 -9.28 -12.62 -0.44
N VAL A 7 -9.90 -11.94 0.52
CA VAL A 7 -11.36 -11.96 0.67
C VAL A 7 -11.98 -11.41 -0.63
N PRO A 8 -12.96 -12.09 -1.24
CA PRO A 8 -13.62 -11.60 -2.44
C PRO A 8 -14.11 -10.16 -2.29
N GLY A 9 -13.80 -9.29 -3.25
CA GLY A 9 -14.20 -7.87 -3.26
C GLY A 9 -13.42 -6.94 -2.31
N ALA A 10 -12.51 -7.46 -1.48
CA ALA A 10 -11.74 -6.62 -0.56
C ALA A 10 -10.82 -5.64 -1.29
N TRP A 11 -10.18 -6.07 -2.38
CA TRP A 11 -9.33 -5.18 -3.19
C TRP A 11 -10.14 -4.06 -3.85
N ASP A 12 -11.33 -4.36 -4.38
CA ASP A 12 -12.15 -3.33 -5.01
C ASP A 12 -12.66 -2.32 -3.98
N ARG A 13 -12.98 -2.77 -2.75
CA ARG A 13 -13.33 -1.87 -1.64
C ARG A 13 -12.14 -1.00 -1.25
N PHE A 14 -10.98 -1.61 -1.07
CA PHE A 14 -9.74 -0.90 -0.73
C PHE A 14 -9.40 0.18 -1.75
N GLU A 15 -9.46 -0.13 -3.05
CA GLU A 15 -9.21 0.86 -4.11
C GLU A 15 -10.21 2.03 -4.05
N ARG A 16 -11.51 1.76 -3.85
CA ARG A 16 -12.52 2.83 -3.71
C ARG A 16 -12.29 3.70 -2.47
N GLU A 17 -11.87 3.11 -1.36
CA GLU A 17 -11.58 3.86 -0.13
C GLU A 17 -10.36 4.75 -0.30
N LEU A 18 -9.31 4.24 -0.97
CA LEU A 18 -8.12 5.01 -1.28
C LEU A 18 -8.39 6.20 -2.21
N ASP A 19 -9.20 6.00 -3.25
CA ASP A 19 -9.55 7.08 -4.17
C ASP A 19 -10.38 8.17 -3.47
N ARG A 20 -11.28 7.77 -2.56
CA ARG A 20 -12.18 8.69 -1.85
C ARG A 20 -11.50 9.43 -0.70
N SER A 21 -10.63 8.75 0.03
CA SER A 21 -9.98 9.28 1.23
C SER A 21 -8.58 8.70 1.37
N PRO A 22 -7.60 9.22 0.60
CA PRO A 22 -6.25 8.68 0.63
C PRO A 22 -5.62 8.96 2.00
N PRO A 23 -5.08 7.93 2.69
CA PRO A 23 -4.55 8.09 4.03
C PRO A 23 -3.32 9.00 4.05
N CYS A 24 -3.01 9.56 5.22
CA CYS A 24 -1.78 10.34 5.38
C CYS A 24 -0.52 9.49 5.51
N LEU A 25 -0.68 8.23 5.89
CA LEU A 25 0.40 7.31 6.15
C LEU A 25 0.01 5.91 5.67
N PHE A 26 0.91 5.29 4.91
CA PHE A 26 0.93 3.85 4.68
C PHE A 26 2.10 3.23 5.43
N VAL A 27 1.87 2.03 5.95
CA VAL A 27 2.89 1.17 6.54
C VAL A 27 2.95 -0.13 5.73
N ASP A 28 4.09 -0.41 5.14
CA ASP A 28 4.38 -1.68 4.46
C ASP A 28 5.29 -2.54 5.35
N ASP A 29 4.69 -3.50 6.05
CA ASP A 29 5.40 -4.51 6.84
C ASP A 29 5.53 -5.86 6.11
N SER A 30 5.48 -5.83 4.77
CA SER A 30 5.55 -7.05 3.96
C SER A 30 6.99 -7.47 3.62
N ALA A 31 8.00 -6.75 4.11
CA ALA A 31 9.40 -7.03 3.83
C ALA A 31 9.77 -8.47 4.25
N GLY A 32 10.43 -9.22 3.36
CA GLY A 32 10.79 -10.62 3.61
C GLY A 32 9.63 -11.62 3.50
N THR A 33 8.39 -11.17 3.22
CA THR A 33 7.23 -12.05 3.05
C THR A 33 6.90 -12.32 1.58
N PRO A 34 6.12 -13.37 1.26
CA PRO A 34 5.56 -13.59 -0.09
C PRO A 34 4.56 -12.51 -0.55
N TYR A 35 4.25 -11.56 0.33
CA TYR A 35 3.30 -10.48 0.11
C TYR A 35 4.02 -9.13 -0.09
N ALA A 36 5.28 -9.14 -0.50
CA ALA A 36 6.01 -7.92 -0.83
C ALA A 36 5.24 -7.04 -1.84
N LEU A 37 5.37 -5.71 -1.68
CA LEU A 37 4.80 -4.69 -2.59
C LEU A 37 5.04 -4.95 -4.08
N ALA A 38 6.13 -5.65 -4.44
CA ALA A 38 6.43 -6.03 -5.82
C ALA A 38 5.30 -6.83 -6.49
N GLY A 39 4.57 -7.64 -5.73
CA GLY A 39 3.40 -8.37 -6.25
C GLY A 39 2.10 -7.56 -6.24
N TYR A 40 2.17 -6.25 -5.94
CA TYR A 40 1.04 -5.33 -5.98
C TYR A 40 1.31 -4.10 -6.87
N PRO A 41 1.41 -4.26 -8.22
CA PRO A 41 1.70 -3.15 -9.14
C PRO A 41 0.87 -1.87 -8.98
N ARG A 42 -0.44 -1.98 -8.76
CA ARG A 42 -1.32 -0.80 -8.56
C ARG A 42 -0.98 -0.03 -7.28
N LEU A 43 -0.87 -0.74 -6.15
CA LEU A 43 -0.48 -0.12 -4.88
C LEU A 43 0.93 0.49 -4.97
N ARG A 44 1.86 -0.20 -5.65
CA ARG A 44 3.20 0.32 -5.92
C ARG A 44 3.18 1.62 -6.72
N ALA A 45 2.33 1.71 -7.75
CA ALA A 45 2.17 2.91 -8.55
C ALA A 45 1.59 4.08 -7.74
N LEU A 46 0.56 3.83 -6.93
CA LEU A 46 -0.01 4.83 -6.03
C LEU A 46 1.04 5.39 -5.06
N LEU A 47 1.77 4.50 -4.37
CA LEU A 47 2.81 4.90 -3.43
C LEU A 47 3.94 5.68 -4.10
N ALA A 48 4.27 5.38 -5.36
CA ALA A 48 5.30 6.09 -6.09
C ALA A 48 4.86 7.48 -6.60
N HIS A 49 3.55 7.71 -6.75
CA HIS A 49 3.01 8.95 -7.31
C HIS A 49 2.69 9.99 -6.21
N ASP A 50 1.98 9.58 -5.15
CA ASP A 50 1.39 10.52 -4.18
C ASP A 50 2.07 10.49 -2.79
N TYR A 51 2.96 9.54 -2.58
CA TYR A 51 3.58 9.29 -1.29
C TYR A 51 5.10 9.30 -1.40
N ARG A 52 5.74 9.67 -0.29
CA ARG A 52 7.18 9.59 -0.12
C ARG A 52 7.51 8.62 0.99
N GLN A 53 8.46 7.72 0.76
CA GLN A 53 9.00 6.92 1.84
C GLN A 53 9.76 7.83 2.81
N VAL A 54 9.34 7.86 4.07
CA VAL A 54 9.89 8.76 5.11
C VAL A 54 10.73 8.04 6.15
N ALA A 55 10.52 6.73 6.34
CA ALA A 55 11.29 5.94 7.30
C ALA A 55 11.27 4.44 6.96
N VAL A 56 12.20 3.72 7.58
CA VAL A 56 12.16 2.27 7.74
C VAL A 56 12.34 1.97 9.23
N VAL A 57 11.41 1.22 9.82
CA VAL A 57 11.46 0.82 11.24
C VAL A 57 11.28 -0.69 11.31
N ASP A 58 12.27 -1.39 11.84
CA ASP A 58 12.26 -2.86 11.96
C ASP A 58 11.91 -3.61 10.65
N GLY A 59 12.30 -3.04 9.51
CA GLY A 59 12.01 -3.57 8.18
C GLY A 59 10.69 -3.09 7.57
N ALA A 60 9.78 -2.51 8.36
CA ALA A 60 8.55 -1.88 7.86
C ALA A 60 8.87 -0.52 7.22
N ARG A 61 8.33 -0.28 6.02
CA ARG A 61 8.51 0.97 5.29
C ARG A 61 7.33 1.90 5.51
N LEU A 62 7.60 3.15 5.87
CA LEU A 62 6.58 4.16 6.11
C LEU A 62 6.53 5.12 4.93
N TYR A 63 5.34 5.31 4.36
CA TYR A 63 5.10 6.22 3.25
C TYR A 63 4.13 7.31 3.67
N ARG A 64 4.59 8.56 3.67
CA ARG A 64 3.76 9.72 4.00
C ARG A 64 3.27 10.38 2.72
N ARG A 65 1.99 10.73 2.69
CA ARG A 65 1.41 11.48 1.58
C ARG A 65 2.01 12.89 1.56
N GLU A 66 2.21 13.45 0.37
CA GLU A 66 2.77 14.81 0.27
C GLU A 66 1.85 15.87 0.88
N ARG A 67 0.53 15.66 0.79
CA ARG A 67 -0.49 16.59 1.28
C ARG A 67 -1.51 15.87 2.17
N CYS A 68 -1.61 16.39 3.37
CA CYS A 68 -2.56 16.15 4.44
C CYS A 68 -2.78 17.49 5.15
#